data_AF-A0A7C9ECM1-F1
#
_entry.id   AF-A0A7C9ECM1-F1
#
_cell.length_a   1.000
_cell.length_b   1.000
_cell.length_c   1.000
_cell.angle_alpha   90.00
_cell.angle_beta   90.00
_cell.angle_gamma   90.00
#
_symmetry.space_group_name_H-M   'P 1'
#
loop_
_entity.id
_entity.type
_entity.pdbx_description
1 polymer ?
#
loop_
_entity_poly.entity_id
_entity_poly.type
_entity_poly.pdbx_seq_one_letter_code
_entity_poly.pdbx_strand_id
1 'polypeptide(L)'
;MSTFAKPENALKRAEELINVGQKQDALQALHDLITSKRYRAWQKTLEKIMFKYIELCVDMRKGRYAKDGLIQYRIVCQQVNVNSLEEVIKHFMHLSTERAEIARNQAQALEEALDVEDLEADKRPEDLMLSYVSGEKGKERSDRELVTPWFKFLWETYRTVLEILRNNSKLESLYAMTAHRAFQFCKQYKRTTEFRRLCEIIRNHLANLNKYKDQRDRPDLTAPESLQLYLDTRFEQLKIATELELWQEAFRSVEDIHGLMCMVKKTPKPSLMVVYYAKLTEIFWISGSHLYHAYAWLKLFSLQKNFNKNLSQKDLQMIASSVVLAALSVPPYDHTRGASHLELENEKERNIRMANLIN
;
A
#
# COMPACT_ATOMS: atom_id res chain seq x y z
N MET A 1 -13.68 -16.09 -33.03
CA MET A 1 -13.21 -16.67 -31.75
C MET A 1 -12.51 -17.99 -32.04
N SER A 2 -11.20 -18.05 -31.81
CA SER A 2 -10.44 -19.29 -31.95
C SER A 2 -10.78 -20.24 -30.80
N THR A 3 -11.66 -21.20 -31.08
CA THR A 3 -12.05 -22.21 -30.09
C THR A 3 -11.00 -23.32 -30.07
N PHE A 4 -10.10 -23.29 -29.10
CA PHE A 4 -9.14 -24.39 -28.92
C PHE A 4 -9.83 -25.63 -28.34
N ALA A 5 -9.39 -26.82 -28.74
CA ALA A 5 -9.82 -28.09 -28.15
C ALA A 5 -8.97 -28.46 -26.93
N LYS A 6 -7.66 -28.16 -26.98
CA LYS A 6 -6.69 -28.43 -25.93
C LYS A 6 -5.95 -27.14 -25.52
N PRO A 7 -5.80 -26.83 -24.23
CA PRO A 7 -5.06 -25.65 -23.75
C PRO A 7 -3.62 -25.58 -24.28
N GLU A 8 -2.96 -26.72 -24.47
CA GLU A 8 -1.58 -26.80 -25.00
C GLU A 8 -1.46 -26.17 -26.39
N ASN A 9 -2.50 -26.30 -27.22
CA ASN A 9 -2.49 -25.75 -28.58
C ASN A 9 -2.61 -24.22 -28.56
N ALA A 10 -3.30 -23.66 -27.57
CA ALA A 10 -3.40 -22.22 -27.41
C ALA A 10 -2.05 -21.62 -27.02
N LEU A 11 -1.29 -22.30 -26.16
CA LEU A 11 0.05 -21.86 -25.77
C LEU A 11 1.00 -21.85 -26.98
N LYS A 12 1.07 -22.96 -27.74
CA LYS A 12 1.88 -23.02 -28.97
C LYS A 12 1.49 -21.94 -29.96
N ARG A 13 0.19 -21.72 -30.16
CA ARG A 13 -0.30 -20.69 -31.08
C ARG A 13 0.11 -19.28 -30.62
N ALA A 14 0.06 -19.01 -29.32
CA ALA A 14 0.50 -17.74 -28.78
C ALA A 14 2.02 -17.55 -28.97
N GLU A 15 2.83 -18.59 -28.79
CA GLU A 15 4.28 -18.55 -29.06
C GLU A 15 4.60 -18.26 -30.53
N GLU A 16 3.90 -18.92 -31.47
CA GLU A 16 4.00 -18.63 -32.90
C GLU A 16 3.67 -17.16 -33.22
N LEU A 17 2.57 -16.65 -32.67
CA LEU A 17 2.16 -15.25 -32.88
C LEU A 17 3.17 -14.26 -32.30
N ILE A 18 3.75 -14.58 -31.14
CA ILE A 18 4.82 -13.77 -30.53
C ILE A 18 6.06 -13.75 -31.44
N ASN A 19 6.45 -14.89 -32.01
CA ASN A 19 7.62 -14.98 -32.90
C ASN A 19 7.45 -14.15 -34.19
N VAL A 20 6.21 -13.98 -34.65
CA VAL A 20 5.87 -13.13 -35.82
C VAL A 20 5.63 -11.66 -35.41
N GLY A 21 5.78 -11.32 -34.12
CA GLY A 21 5.60 -9.96 -33.60
C GLY A 21 4.15 -9.57 -33.30
N GLN A 22 3.18 -10.46 -33.50
CA GLN A 22 1.75 -10.24 -33.26
C GLN A 22 1.38 -10.45 -31.78
N LYS A 23 1.98 -9.66 -30.88
CA LYS A 23 1.76 -9.78 -29.41
C LYS A 23 0.29 -9.54 -29.00
N GLN A 24 -0.42 -8.64 -29.69
CA GLN A 24 -1.83 -8.34 -29.39
C GLN A 24 -2.73 -9.54 -29.67
N ASP A 25 -2.52 -10.22 -30.80
CA ASP A 25 -3.32 -11.39 -31.19
C ASP A 25 -2.99 -12.60 -30.31
N ALA A 26 -1.71 -12.76 -29.95
CA ALA A 26 -1.28 -13.75 -28.97
C ALA A 26 -1.98 -13.54 -27.62
N LEU A 27 -2.01 -12.29 -27.13
CA LEU A 27 -2.70 -11.93 -25.89
C LEU A 27 -4.20 -12.23 -25.97
N GLN A 28 -4.85 -11.88 -27.08
CA GLN A 28 -6.29 -12.13 -27.25
C GLN A 28 -6.59 -13.65 -27.31
N ALA A 29 -5.78 -14.44 -28.00
CA ALA A 29 -5.95 -15.89 -28.07
C ALA A 29 -5.86 -16.56 -26.68
N LEU A 30 -4.93 -16.11 -25.84
CA LEU A 30 -4.81 -16.57 -24.45
C LEU A 30 -5.96 -16.05 -23.58
N HIS A 31 -6.36 -14.78 -23.75
CA HIS A 31 -7.48 -14.19 -23.02
C HIS A 31 -8.79 -14.95 -23.24
N ASP A 32 -9.10 -15.27 -24.50
CA ASP A 32 -10.30 -16.01 -24.89
C ASP A 32 -10.32 -17.41 -24.25
N LEU A 33 -9.15 -18.04 -24.11
CA LEU A 33 -9.03 -19.35 -23.44
C LEU A 33 -9.30 -19.24 -21.94
N ILE A 34 -8.65 -18.29 -21.25
CA ILE A 34 -8.73 -18.12 -19.78
C ILE A 34 -10.14 -17.70 -19.36
N THR A 35 -10.81 -16.88 -20.15
CA THR A 35 -12.18 -16.41 -19.88
C THR A 35 -13.25 -17.40 -20.35
N SER A 36 -12.87 -18.46 -21.07
CA SER A 36 -13.79 -19.47 -21.58
C SER A 36 -14.44 -20.27 -20.44
N LYS A 37 -15.76 -20.48 -20.55
CA LYS A 37 -16.50 -21.36 -19.64
C LYS A 37 -16.10 -22.84 -19.76
N ARG A 38 -15.41 -23.22 -20.84
CA ARG A 38 -15.02 -24.62 -21.11
C ARG A 38 -13.90 -25.10 -20.19
N TYR A 39 -12.97 -24.21 -19.81
CA TYR A 39 -11.75 -24.56 -19.07
C TYR A 39 -11.81 -24.12 -17.62
N ARG A 40 -12.78 -24.68 -16.86
CA ARG A 40 -12.99 -24.34 -15.44
C ARG A 40 -12.27 -25.25 -14.45
N ALA A 41 -11.73 -26.37 -14.90
CA ALA A 41 -10.93 -27.27 -14.07
C ALA A 41 -9.45 -26.88 -14.16
N TRP A 42 -8.80 -26.74 -13.00
CA TRP A 42 -7.38 -26.40 -12.95
C TRP A 42 -6.52 -27.51 -13.57
N GLN A 43 -5.51 -27.12 -14.35
CA GLN A 43 -4.52 -28.00 -14.98
C GLN A 43 -3.16 -27.31 -14.95
N LYS A 44 -2.06 -28.07 -14.86
CA LYS A 44 -0.70 -27.51 -14.86
C LYS A 44 -0.37 -26.73 -16.15
N THR A 45 -0.99 -27.07 -17.27
CA THR A 45 -0.87 -26.30 -18.53
C THR A 45 -1.49 -24.91 -18.40
N LEU A 46 -2.61 -24.75 -17.67
CA LEU A 46 -3.26 -23.45 -17.46
C LEU A 46 -2.38 -22.49 -16.65
N GLU A 47 -1.62 -23.01 -15.68
CA GLU A 47 -0.63 -22.23 -14.94
C GLU A 47 0.46 -21.66 -15.86
N LYS A 48 1.05 -22.49 -16.74
CA LYS A 48 2.02 -22.03 -17.75
C LYS A 48 1.43 -20.97 -18.68
N ILE A 49 0.18 -21.18 -19.10
CA ILE A 49 -0.57 -20.21 -19.92
C ILE A 49 -0.76 -18.90 -19.16
N MET A 50 -1.08 -18.94 -17.87
CA MET A 50 -1.22 -17.72 -17.06
C MET A 50 0.08 -16.97 -16.92
N PHE A 51 1.21 -17.64 -16.69
CA PHE A 51 2.51 -16.96 -16.67
C PHE A 51 2.76 -16.22 -17.98
N LYS A 52 2.55 -16.89 -19.13
CA LYS A 52 2.77 -16.25 -20.43
C LYS A 52 1.79 -15.12 -20.73
N TYR A 53 0.54 -15.29 -20.32
CA TYR A 53 -0.50 -14.28 -20.45
C TYR A 53 -0.17 -13.02 -19.64
N ILE A 54 0.31 -13.18 -18.40
CA ILE A 54 0.72 -12.08 -17.54
C ILE A 54 1.94 -11.36 -18.12
N GLU A 55 2.94 -12.08 -18.64
CA GLU A 55 4.09 -11.48 -19.33
C GLU A 55 3.64 -10.54 -20.45
N LEU A 56 2.74 -11.01 -21.33
CA LEU A 56 2.19 -10.19 -22.41
C LEU A 56 1.37 -9.00 -21.89
N CYS A 57 0.58 -9.19 -20.82
CA CYS A 57 -0.17 -8.09 -20.22
C CYS A 57 0.74 -6.98 -19.68
N VAL A 58 1.87 -7.34 -19.05
CA VAL A 58 2.83 -6.37 -18.50
C VAL A 58 3.61 -5.68 -19.61
N ASP A 59 4.15 -6.44 -20.58
CA ASP A 59 4.86 -5.91 -21.74
C ASP A 59 4.05 -4.84 -22.48
N MET A 60 2.76 -5.10 -22.67
CA MET A 60 1.86 -4.22 -23.41
C MET A 60 1.11 -3.22 -22.51
N ARG A 61 1.38 -3.23 -21.20
CA ARG A 61 0.69 -2.42 -20.17
C ARG A 61 -0.84 -2.55 -20.19
N LYS A 62 -1.35 -3.74 -20.52
CA LYS A 62 -2.79 -4.06 -20.61
C LYS A 62 -3.35 -4.49 -19.25
N GLY A 63 -3.38 -3.59 -18.28
CA GLY A 63 -3.80 -3.89 -16.90
C GLY A 63 -5.24 -4.41 -16.77
N ARG A 64 -6.15 -3.98 -17.65
CA ARG A 64 -7.53 -4.48 -17.69
C ARG A 64 -7.59 -5.97 -18.03
N TYR A 65 -6.83 -6.39 -19.05
CA TYR A 65 -6.70 -7.80 -19.42
C TYR A 65 -6.13 -8.62 -18.26
N ALA A 66 -5.07 -8.13 -17.59
CA ALA A 66 -4.51 -8.81 -16.42
C ALA A 66 -5.56 -9.01 -15.31
N LYS A 67 -6.31 -7.96 -14.97
CA LYS A 67 -7.38 -8.02 -13.97
C LYS A 67 -8.43 -9.07 -14.33
N ASP A 68 -8.98 -9.01 -15.53
CA ASP A 68 -10.07 -9.91 -15.95
C ASP A 68 -9.60 -11.37 -15.99
N GLY A 69 -8.39 -11.60 -16.52
CA GLY A 69 -7.78 -12.92 -16.56
C GLY A 69 -7.52 -13.49 -15.17
N LEU A 70 -6.99 -12.69 -14.23
CA LEU A 70 -6.73 -13.14 -12.86
C LEU A 70 -8.02 -13.40 -12.06
N ILE A 71 -9.09 -12.64 -12.29
CA ILE A 71 -10.39 -12.91 -11.67
C ILE A 71 -10.91 -14.29 -12.10
N GLN A 72 -10.84 -14.61 -13.39
CA GLN A 72 -11.24 -15.93 -13.88
C GLN A 72 -10.31 -17.02 -13.36
N TYR A 73 -8.99 -16.79 -13.37
CA TYR A 73 -8.03 -17.76 -12.88
C TYR A 73 -8.19 -18.05 -11.38
N ARG A 74 -8.52 -17.03 -10.57
CA ARG A 74 -8.88 -17.22 -9.16
C ARG A 74 -10.05 -18.19 -9.01
N ILE A 75 -11.11 -18.04 -9.81
CA ILE A 75 -12.28 -18.94 -9.76
C ILE A 75 -11.86 -20.39 -10.06
N VAL A 76 -10.99 -20.60 -11.05
CA VAL A 76 -10.48 -21.93 -11.43
C VAL A 76 -9.61 -22.56 -10.33
N CYS A 77 -8.77 -21.75 -9.66
CA CYS A 77 -7.82 -22.23 -8.65
C CYS A 77 -8.42 -22.41 -7.25
N GLN A 78 -9.49 -21.68 -6.91
CA GLN A 78 -9.99 -21.50 -5.54
C GLN A 78 -10.15 -22.82 -4.76
N GLN A 79 -10.69 -23.85 -5.39
CA GLN A 79 -10.99 -25.13 -4.73
C GLN A 79 -9.87 -26.17 -4.85
N VAL A 80 -8.99 -26.05 -5.85
CA VAL A 80 -8.04 -27.10 -6.23
C VAL A 80 -6.62 -26.76 -5.82
N ASN A 81 -6.11 -25.60 -6.25
CA ASN A 81 -4.71 -25.22 -6.06
C ASN A 81 -4.56 -23.70 -5.93
N VAL A 82 -4.80 -23.19 -4.73
CA VAL A 82 -4.67 -21.76 -4.41
C VAL A 82 -3.21 -21.28 -4.52
N ASN A 83 -2.24 -22.16 -4.29
CA ASN A 83 -0.81 -21.84 -4.41
C ASN A 83 -0.43 -21.47 -5.85
N SER A 84 -1.07 -22.08 -6.85
CA SER A 84 -0.86 -21.72 -8.26
C SER A 84 -1.25 -20.26 -8.55
N LEU A 85 -2.35 -19.78 -7.96
CA LEU A 85 -2.74 -18.38 -8.03
C LEU A 85 -1.71 -17.48 -7.32
N GLU A 86 -1.21 -17.92 -6.16
CA GLU A 86 -0.19 -17.20 -5.39
C GLU A 86 1.08 -16.96 -6.23
N GLU A 87 1.61 -17.99 -6.89
CA GLU A 87 2.81 -17.90 -7.71
C GLU A 87 2.62 -17.01 -8.96
N VAL A 88 1.47 -17.13 -9.64
CA VAL A 88 1.13 -16.25 -10.78
C VAL A 88 1.05 -14.78 -10.34
N ILE A 89 0.47 -14.50 -9.16
CA ILE A 89 0.38 -13.14 -8.63
C ILE A 89 1.77 -12.60 -8.22
N LYS A 90 2.62 -13.42 -7.59
CA LYS A 90 4.00 -13.04 -7.30
C LYS A 90 4.76 -12.67 -8.57
N HIS A 91 4.63 -13.47 -9.63
CA HIS A 91 5.24 -13.18 -10.93
C HIS A 91 4.72 -11.88 -11.54
N PHE A 92 3.40 -11.66 -11.51
CA PHE A 92 2.80 -10.43 -12.02
C PHE A 92 3.35 -9.17 -11.32
N MET A 93 3.45 -9.21 -9.99
CA MET A 93 4.03 -8.10 -9.22
C MET A 93 5.52 -7.92 -9.51
N HIS A 94 6.28 -9.01 -9.59
CA HIS A 94 7.71 -8.97 -9.85
C HIS A 94 8.01 -8.32 -11.21
N LEU A 95 7.39 -8.81 -12.28
CA LEU A 95 7.59 -8.29 -13.63
C LEU A 95 7.13 -6.83 -13.76
N SER A 96 6.02 -6.47 -13.11
CA SER A 96 5.55 -5.07 -13.09
C SER A 96 6.52 -4.14 -12.36
N THR A 97 7.14 -4.61 -11.28
CA THR A 97 8.13 -3.84 -10.51
C THR A 97 9.42 -3.67 -11.31
N GLU A 98 9.93 -4.76 -11.88
CA GLU A 98 11.14 -4.76 -12.71
C GLU A 98 10.99 -3.80 -13.91
N ARG A 99 9.86 -3.85 -14.63
CA ARG A 99 9.61 -2.92 -15.75
C ARG A 99 9.57 -1.46 -15.32
N ALA A 100 9.00 -1.18 -14.14
CA ALA A 100 8.97 0.18 -13.59
C ALA A 100 10.38 0.67 -13.18
N GLU A 101 11.21 -0.22 -12.62
CA GLU A 101 12.60 0.08 -12.28
C GLU A 101 13.46 0.30 -13.52
N ILE A 102 13.30 -0.53 -14.56
CA ILE A 102 13.99 -0.33 -15.85
C ILE A 102 13.63 1.04 -16.44
N ALA A 103 12.35 1.39 -16.48
CA ALA A 103 11.90 2.68 -17.02
C ALA A 103 12.48 3.86 -16.22
N ARG A 104 12.56 3.73 -14.89
CA ARG A 104 13.20 4.72 -14.03
C ARG A 104 14.70 4.85 -14.32
N ASN A 105 15.41 3.74 -14.40
CA ASN A 105 16.85 3.74 -14.65
C ASN A 105 17.17 4.31 -16.04
N GLN A 106 16.31 4.05 -17.04
CA GLN A 106 16.42 4.65 -18.37
C GLN A 106 16.23 6.17 -18.34
N ALA A 107 15.21 6.65 -17.61
CA ALA A 107 15.00 8.09 -17.45
C ALA A 107 16.17 8.78 -16.74
N GLN A 108 16.72 8.14 -15.71
CA GLN A 108 17.90 8.64 -14.99
C GLN A 108 19.16 8.65 -15.88
N ALA A 109 19.41 7.58 -16.65
CA ALA A 109 20.54 7.52 -17.57
C ALA A 109 20.44 8.57 -18.69
N LEU A 110 19.23 8.86 -19.16
CA LEU A 110 18.98 9.92 -20.13
C LEU A 110 19.27 11.30 -19.52
N GLU A 111 18.88 11.52 -18.27
CA GLU A 111 19.21 12.75 -17.54
C GLU A 111 20.73 12.92 -17.37
N GLU A 112 21.43 11.88 -16.92
CA GLU A 112 22.90 11.92 -16.76
C GLU A 112 23.62 12.16 -18.09
N ALA A 113 23.11 11.62 -19.20
CA ALA A 113 23.66 11.88 -20.53
C ALA A 113 23.42 13.34 -20.99
N LEU A 114 22.23 13.89 -20.70
CA LEU A 114 21.88 15.28 -21.03
C LEU A 114 22.64 16.29 -20.15
N ASP A 115 22.99 15.94 -18.90
CA ASP A 115 23.77 16.80 -17.99
C ASP A 115 25.27 16.86 -18.39
N VAL A 116 25.72 15.93 -19.24
CA VAL A 116 27.07 15.92 -19.85
C VAL A 116 27.10 16.68 -21.19
N GLU A 117 25.95 16.95 -21.82
CA GLU A 117 25.86 17.77 -23.04
C GLU A 117 25.94 19.27 -22.71
N ASP A 118 27.19 19.72 -22.65
CA ASP A 118 27.69 21.06 -22.98
C ASP A 118 27.21 22.26 -22.14
N LEU A 119 28.11 22.75 -21.27
CA LEU A 119 27.99 24.03 -20.55
C LEU A 119 27.85 25.24 -21.49
N GLU A 120 28.14 25.09 -22.80
CA GLU A 120 28.00 26.13 -23.83
C GLU A 120 26.77 25.98 -24.74
N ALA A 121 25.95 24.92 -24.58
CA ALA A 121 24.70 24.81 -25.33
C ALA A 121 23.66 25.78 -24.77
N ASP A 122 23.50 26.93 -25.44
CA ASP A 122 22.44 27.90 -25.16
C ASP A 122 21.10 27.17 -24.96
N LYS A 123 20.51 27.34 -23.76
CA LYS A 123 19.18 26.79 -23.44
C LYS A 123 18.23 27.14 -24.58
N ARG A 124 17.66 26.13 -25.23
CA ARG A 124 16.77 26.34 -26.38
C ARG A 124 15.67 27.33 -25.97
N PRO A 125 15.34 28.32 -26.81
CA PRO A 125 14.29 29.30 -26.50
C PRO A 125 12.96 28.65 -26.09
N GLU A 126 12.67 27.47 -26.63
CA GLU A 126 11.51 26.64 -26.29
C GLU A 126 11.53 26.17 -24.81
N ASP A 127 12.68 25.74 -24.31
CA ASP A 127 12.83 25.29 -22.91
C ASP A 127 12.69 26.45 -21.93
N LEU A 128 13.24 27.61 -22.31
CA LEU A 128 13.08 28.85 -21.54
C LEU A 128 11.60 29.24 -21.48
N MET A 129 10.90 29.29 -22.61
CA MET A 129 9.47 29.60 -22.67
C MET A 129 8.62 28.64 -21.82
N LEU A 130 8.87 27.33 -21.92
CA LEU A 130 8.12 26.35 -21.15
C LEU A 130 8.40 26.45 -19.65
N SER A 131 9.62 26.81 -19.23
CA SER A 131 9.95 27.03 -17.82
C SER A 131 9.18 28.20 -17.19
N TYR A 132 8.90 29.26 -17.96
CA TYR A 132 8.10 30.40 -17.49
C TYR A 132 6.61 30.09 -17.35
N VAL A 133 6.08 29.13 -18.12
CA VAL A 133 4.64 28.81 -18.13
C VAL A 133 4.28 27.73 -17.11
N SER A 134 5.04 26.63 -17.07
CA SER A 134 4.68 25.48 -16.22
C SER A 134 5.48 25.39 -14.93
N GLY A 135 6.60 26.11 -14.81
CA GLY A 135 7.56 25.93 -13.72
C GLY A 135 8.25 24.55 -13.72
N GLU A 136 7.89 23.65 -14.65
CA GLU A 136 8.40 22.29 -14.73
C GLU A 136 9.78 22.26 -15.41
N LYS A 137 10.76 21.67 -14.73
CA LYS A 137 12.12 21.46 -15.25
C LYS A 137 12.15 20.30 -16.26
N GLY A 138 13.20 20.22 -17.09
CA GLY A 138 13.38 19.14 -18.08
C GLY A 138 13.25 17.72 -17.50
N LYS A 139 13.81 17.49 -16.30
CA LYS A 139 13.71 16.24 -15.53
C LYS A 139 12.26 15.82 -15.24
N GLU A 140 11.41 16.77 -14.84
CA GLU A 140 10.02 16.45 -14.50
C GLU A 140 9.21 16.05 -15.75
N ARG A 141 9.61 16.51 -16.93
CA ARG A 141 8.99 16.12 -18.20
C ARG A 141 9.39 14.70 -18.63
N SER A 142 10.67 14.35 -18.58
CA SER A 142 11.14 13.00 -18.91
C SER A 142 10.55 11.95 -17.96
N ASP A 143 10.49 12.25 -16.66
CA ASP A 143 9.83 11.40 -15.66
C ASP A 143 8.31 11.26 -15.93
N ARG A 144 7.67 12.32 -16.41
CA ARG A 144 6.24 12.29 -16.76
C ARG A 144 5.94 11.46 -18.00
N GLU A 145 6.85 11.43 -18.97
CA GLU A 145 6.70 10.68 -20.20
C GLU A 145 7.09 9.20 -20.06
N LEU A 146 8.26 8.92 -19.49
CA LEU A 146 8.81 7.57 -19.44
C LEU A 146 8.40 6.81 -18.19
N VAL A 147 8.53 7.43 -17.01
CA VAL A 147 8.41 6.73 -15.71
C VAL A 147 6.95 6.68 -15.23
N THR A 148 6.25 7.80 -15.32
CA THR A 148 4.89 7.95 -14.79
C THR A 148 3.89 6.92 -15.35
N PRO A 149 3.90 6.55 -16.66
CA PRO A 149 3.02 5.49 -17.16
C PRO A 149 3.28 4.13 -16.49
N TRP A 150 4.54 3.78 -16.22
CA TRP A 150 4.89 2.54 -15.54
C TRP A 150 4.54 2.58 -14.05
N PHE A 151 4.71 3.71 -13.37
CA PHE A 151 4.25 3.86 -11.98
C PHE A 151 2.73 3.78 -11.86
N LYS A 152 1.99 4.38 -12.80
CA LYS A 152 0.53 4.22 -12.87
C LYS A 152 0.14 2.76 -13.09
N PHE A 153 0.83 2.06 -13.99
CA PHE A 153 0.59 0.64 -14.24
C PHE A 153 0.90 -0.21 -12.99
N LEU A 154 2.05 0.00 -12.34
CA LEU A 154 2.45 -0.71 -11.12
C LEU A 154 1.48 -0.45 -9.96
N TRP A 155 1.04 0.79 -9.77
CA TRP A 155 0.01 1.14 -8.80
C TRP A 155 -1.30 0.37 -9.06
N GLU A 156 -1.77 0.36 -10.31
CA GLU A 156 -2.98 -0.38 -10.68
C GLU A 156 -2.79 -1.90 -10.51
N THR A 157 -1.58 -2.43 -10.74
CA THR A 157 -1.22 -3.82 -10.42
C THR A 157 -1.42 -4.11 -8.94
N TYR A 158 -0.85 -3.31 -8.04
CA TYR A 158 -1.07 -3.50 -6.59
C TYR A 158 -2.54 -3.44 -6.21
N ARG A 159 -3.28 -2.45 -6.74
CA ARG A 159 -4.73 -2.32 -6.49
C ARG A 159 -5.50 -3.55 -6.95
N THR A 160 -5.21 -4.04 -8.16
CA THR A 160 -5.84 -5.24 -8.73
C THR A 160 -5.52 -6.48 -7.91
N VAL A 161 -4.26 -6.66 -7.50
CA VAL A 161 -3.85 -7.80 -6.68
C VAL A 161 -4.57 -7.78 -5.33
N LEU A 162 -4.61 -6.65 -4.62
CA LEU A 162 -5.32 -6.53 -3.34
C LEU A 162 -6.81 -6.86 -3.49
N GLU A 163 -7.45 -6.42 -4.58
CA GLU A 163 -8.85 -6.74 -4.89
C GLU A 163 -9.08 -8.24 -5.12
N ILE A 164 -8.15 -8.92 -5.79
CA ILE A 164 -8.23 -10.37 -6.07
C ILE A 164 -8.00 -11.20 -4.80
N LEU A 165 -7.05 -10.78 -3.96
CA LEU A 165 -6.63 -11.51 -2.76
C LEU A 165 -7.55 -11.32 -1.55
N ARG A 166 -8.41 -10.28 -1.55
CA ARG A 166 -9.24 -9.95 -0.38
C ARG A 166 -10.14 -11.12 0.06
N ASN A 167 -10.44 -11.16 1.35
CA ASN A 167 -11.38 -12.08 1.99
C ASN A 167 -11.06 -13.58 1.72
N ASN A 168 -9.79 -13.95 1.57
CA ASN A 168 -9.37 -15.34 1.46
C ASN A 168 -8.30 -15.65 2.52
N SER A 169 -8.63 -16.53 3.46
CA SER A 169 -7.78 -16.88 4.61
C SER A 169 -6.45 -17.52 4.19
N LYS A 170 -6.41 -18.24 3.07
CA LYS A 170 -5.18 -18.88 2.56
C LYS A 170 -4.22 -17.88 1.92
N LEU A 171 -4.69 -16.68 1.59
CA LEU A 171 -3.92 -15.67 0.86
C LEU A 171 -3.62 -14.41 1.70
N GLU A 172 -3.91 -14.45 3.01
CA GLU A 172 -3.73 -13.30 3.91
C GLU A 172 -2.27 -12.82 3.94
N SER A 173 -1.31 -13.75 3.98
CA SER A 173 0.12 -13.43 3.97
C SER A 173 0.52 -12.70 2.69
N LEU A 174 0.07 -13.20 1.52
CA LEU A 174 0.34 -12.56 0.23
C LEU A 174 -0.35 -11.19 0.13
N TYR A 175 -1.57 -11.05 0.68
CA TYR A 175 -2.28 -9.78 0.75
C TYR A 175 -1.51 -8.76 1.58
N ALA A 176 -1.07 -9.12 2.79
CA ALA A 176 -0.28 -8.26 3.67
C ALA A 176 1.04 -7.85 3.02
N MET A 177 1.78 -8.81 2.43
CA MET A 177 3.01 -8.53 1.69
C MET A 177 2.77 -7.56 0.53
N THR A 178 1.67 -7.71 -0.21
CA THR A 178 1.30 -6.81 -1.31
C THR A 178 1.02 -5.40 -0.79
N ALA A 179 0.27 -5.27 0.30
CA ALA A 179 -0.02 -3.97 0.91
C ALA A 179 1.26 -3.27 1.38
N HIS A 180 2.18 -4.00 2.03
CA HIS A 180 3.47 -3.47 2.49
C HIS A 180 4.32 -3.00 1.32
N ARG A 181 4.43 -3.79 0.25
CA ARG A 181 5.14 -3.39 -0.98
C ARG A 181 4.52 -2.13 -1.61
N ALA A 182 3.19 -2.05 -1.65
CA ALA A 182 2.49 -0.88 -2.17
C ALA A 182 2.73 0.37 -1.31
N PHE A 183 2.78 0.24 0.01
CA PHE A 183 3.16 1.34 0.90
C PHE A 183 4.60 1.81 0.66
N GLN A 184 5.55 0.87 0.55
CA GLN A 184 6.95 1.18 0.27
C GLN A 184 7.13 1.83 -1.10
N PHE A 185 6.42 1.37 -2.12
CA PHE A 185 6.34 2.03 -3.41
C PHE A 185 5.84 3.48 -3.26
N CYS A 186 4.75 3.70 -2.52
CA CYS A 186 4.24 5.05 -2.33
C CYS A 186 5.22 5.95 -1.58
N LYS A 187 5.95 5.42 -0.59
CA LYS A 187 7.01 6.12 0.14
C LYS A 187 8.17 6.49 -0.78
N GLN A 188 8.76 5.49 -1.43
CA GLN A 188 9.97 5.62 -2.25
C GLN A 188 9.79 6.67 -3.36
N TYR A 189 8.60 6.71 -3.95
CA TYR A 189 8.28 7.60 -5.07
C TYR A 189 7.40 8.80 -4.67
N LYS A 190 7.24 9.06 -3.36
CA LYS A 190 6.46 10.18 -2.80
C LYS A 190 5.03 10.30 -3.38
N ARG A 191 4.38 9.17 -3.66
CA ARG A 191 3.03 9.07 -4.25
C ARG A 191 1.95 9.20 -3.18
N THR A 192 1.78 10.39 -2.63
CA THR A 192 0.86 10.64 -1.50
C THR A 192 -0.62 10.45 -1.85
N THR A 193 -1.00 10.67 -3.10
CA THR A 193 -2.37 10.46 -3.60
C THR A 193 -2.75 8.98 -3.60
N GLU A 194 -1.88 8.14 -4.15
CA GLU A 194 -2.03 6.69 -4.16
C GLU A 194 -1.99 6.11 -2.75
N PHE A 195 -1.12 6.63 -1.89
CA PHE A 195 -1.06 6.21 -0.49
C PHE A 195 -2.40 6.41 0.23
N ARG A 196 -3.01 7.60 0.14
CA ARG A 196 -4.34 7.85 0.74
C ARG A 196 -5.40 6.91 0.18
N ARG A 197 -5.37 6.67 -1.14
CA ARG A 197 -6.29 5.74 -1.81
C ARG A 197 -6.07 4.29 -1.34
N LEU A 198 -4.83 3.88 -1.11
CA LEU A 198 -4.47 2.56 -0.61
C LEU A 198 -5.03 2.34 0.80
N CYS A 199 -4.85 3.31 1.69
CA CYS A 199 -5.41 3.26 3.04
C CYS A 199 -6.93 3.09 3.01
N GLU A 200 -7.61 3.84 2.13
CA GLU A 200 -9.06 3.73 1.94
C GLU A 200 -9.50 2.36 1.39
N ILE A 201 -8.78 1.81 0.41
CA ILE A 201 -9.03 0.44 -0.09
C ILE A 201 -8.94 -0.57 1.06
N ILE A 202 -7.90 -0.46 1.86
CA ILE A 202 -7.62 -1.37 2.97
C ILE A 202 -8.68 -1.25 4.08
N ARG A 203 -9.21 -0.05 4.37
CA ARG A 203 -10.37 0.15 5.25
C ARG A 203 -11.63 -0.50 4.69
N ASN A 204 -11.92 -0.27 3.42
CA ASN A 204 -13.10 -0.85 2.76
C ASN A 204 -13.04 -2.38 2.73
N HIS A 205 -11.87 -2.97 2.55
CA HIS A 205 -11.70 -4.42 2.62
C HIS A 205 -12.02 -4.97 4.02
N LEU A 206 -11.53 -4.32 5.08
CA LEU A 206 -11.86 -4.71 6.47
C LEU A 206 -13.35 -4.52 6.79
N ALA A 207 -13.95 -3.40 6.36
CA ALA A 207 -15.37 -3.15 6.53
C ALA A 207 -16.23 -4.22 5.83
N ASN A 208 -15.85 -4.60 4.61
CA ASN A 208 -16.50 -5.69 3.86
C ASN A 208 -16.36 -7.04 4.57
N LEU A 209 -15.18 -7.36 5.11
CA LEU A 209 -14.97 -8.58 5.90
C LEU A 209 -15.92 -8.64 7.10
N ASN A 210 -16.09 -7.51 7.81
CA ASN A 210 -17.00 -7.43 8.96
C ASN A 210 -18.47 -7.52 8.59
N LYS A 211 -18.85 -6.98 7.42
CA LYS A 211 -20.23 -7.00 6.91
C LYS A 211 -20.66 -8.40 6.48
N TYR A 212 -19.78 -9.16 5.83
CA TYR A 212 -20.10 -10.45 5.24
C TYR A 212 -19.54 -11.62 6.04
N LYS A 213 -20.14 -11.86 7.22
CA LYS A 213 -19.65 -12.87 8.18
C LYS A 213 -19.77 -14.32 7.69
N ASP A 214 -20.69 -14.61 6.78
CA ASP A 214 -20.94 -16.00 6.35
C ASP A 214 -20.14 -16.41 5.11
N GLN A 215 -19.19 -15.58 4.65
CA GLN A 215 -18.34 -15.93 3.52
C GLN A 215 -17.46 -17.14 3.82
N ARG A 216 -17.49 -18.13 2.91
CA ARG A 216 -16.57 -19.27 2.90
C ARG A 216 -15.13 -18.77 2.71
N ASP A 217 -14.18 -19.43 3.37
CA ASP A 217 -12.75 -19.12 3.34
C ASP A 217 -12.40 -17.71 3.84
N ARG A 218 -13.27 -17.04 4.61
CA ARG A 218 -12.98 -15.72 5.17
C ARG A 218 -11.84 -15.79 6.22
N PRO A 219 -10.99 -14.74 6.31
CA PRO A 219 -10.09 -14.53 7.43
C PRO A 219 -10.82 -14.52 8.78
N ASP A 220 -10.22 -15.16 9.78
CA ASP A 220 -10.69 -15.15 11.16
C ASP A 220 -9.82 -14.21 12.01
N LEU A 221 -10.35 -13.03 12.34
CA LEU A 221 -9.64 -12.04 13.15
C LEU A 221 -9.46 -12.47 14.62
N THR A 222 -10.13 -13.53 15.07
CA THR A 222 -9.90 -14.08 16.41
C THR A 222 -8.64 -14.93 16.48
N ALA A 223 -8.21 -15.48 15.33
CA ALA A 223 -6.98 -16.22 15.17
C ALA A 223 -5.77 -15.26 15.32
N PRO A 224 -4.77 -15.62 16.15
CA PRO A 224 -3.65 -14.72 16.44
C PRO A 224 -2.79 -14.41 15.22
N GLU A 225 -2.63 -15.37 14.30
CA GLU A 225 -1.83 -15.21 13.08
C GLU A 225 -2.49 -14.23 12.10
N SER A 226 -3.77 -14.41 11.80
CA SER A 226 -4.55 -13.47 10.98
C SER A 226 -4.56 -12.08 11.62
N LEU A 227 -4.88 -11.97 12.91
CA LEU A 227 -4.88 -10.67 13.60
C LEU A 227 -3.53 -9.96 13.51
N GLN A 228 -2.43 -10.70 13.69
CA GLN A 228 -1.07 -10.16 13.58
C GLN A 228 -0.82 -9.55 12.19
N LEU A 229 -1.23 -10.22 11.10
CA LEU A 229 -1.09 -9.69 9.73
C LEU A 229 -1.86 -8.37 9.53
N TYR A 230 -3.08 -8.27 10.05
CA TYR A 230 -3.89 -7.05 9.96
C TYR A 230 -3.27 -5.91 10.76
N LEU A 231 -2.83 -6.19 11.99
CA LEU A 231 -2.16 -5.21 12.84
C LEU A 231 -0.86 -4.73 12.20
N ASP A 232 0.02 -5.65 11.77
CA ASP A 232 1.30 -5.29 11.13
C ASP A 232 1.09 -4.42 9.89
N THR A 233 0.05 -4.72 9.10
CA THR A 233 -0.34 -3.88 7.95
C THR A 233 -0.77 -2.47 8.37
N ARG A 234 -1.53 -2.32 9.47
CA ARG A 234 -1.93 -0.99 9.97
C ARG A 234 -0.78 -0.23 10.62
N PHE A 235 0.13 -0.93 11.32
CA PHE A 235 1.33 -0.34 11.88
C PHE A 235 2.28 0.18 10.79
N GLU A 236 2.46 -0.59 9.71
CA GLU A 236 3.23 -0.13 8.56
C GLU A 236 2.54 1.07 7.89
N GLN A 237 1.21 1.04 7.73
CA GLN A 237 0.43 2.19 7.25
C GLN A 237 0.69 3.45 8.09
N LEU A 238 0.60 3.34 9.42
CA LEU A 238 0.85 4.45 10.34
C LEU A 238 2.28 5.00 10.19
N LYS A 239 3.27 4.11 10.18
CA LYS A 239 4.68 4.49 10.02
C LYS A 239 4.90 5.26 8.72
N ILE A 240 4.43 4.73 7.59
CA ILE A 240 4.60 5.35 6.28
C ILE A 240 3.84 6.67 6.19
N ALA A 241 2.63 6.75 6.78
CA ALA A 241 1.86 7.99 6.83
C ALA A 241 2.63 9.10 7.58
N THR A 242 3.28 8.77 8.70
CA THR A 242 4.12 9.74 9.44
C THR A 242 5.39 10.12 8.66
N GLU A 243 6.04 9.17 7.99
CA GLU A 243 7.25 9.45 7.18
C GLU A 243 6.95 10.29 5.92
N LEU A 244 5.72 10.20 5.39
CA LEU A 244 5.23 11.04 4.31
C LEU A 244 4.58 12.34 4.81
N GLU A 245 4.62 12.60 6.12
CA GLU A 245 4.03 13.78 6.78
C GLU A 245 2.53 13.95 6.48
N LEU A 246 1.82 12.84 6.26
CA LEU A 246 0.38 12.80 6.02
C LEU A 246 -0.37 12.73 7.36
N TRP A 247 -0.27 13.77 8.18
CA TRP A 247 -0.71 13.75 9.58
C TRP A 247 -2.18 13.40 9.79
N GLN A 248 -3.08 13.86 8.91
CA GLN A 248 -4.49 13.45 8.96
C GLN A 248 -4.67 11.95 8.70
N GLU A 249 -3.92 11.39 7.76
CA GLU A 249 -3.99 9.96 7.43
C GLU A 249 -3.28 9.11 8.48
N ALA A 250 -2.21 9.63 9.09
CA ALA A 250 -1.55 9.02 10.24
C ALA A 250 -2.52 8.92 11.43
N PHE A 251 -3.26 10.00 11.73
CA PHE A 251 -4.28 9.98 12.76
C PHE A 251 -5.38 8.94 12.45
N ARG A 252 -5.95 8.93 11.23
CA ARG A 252 -6.92 7.89 10.83
C ARG A 252 -6.36 6.47 10.95
N SER A 253 -5.06 6.27 10.71
CA SER A 253 -4.40 4.98 10.86
C SER A 253 -4.31 4.53 12.33
N VAL A 254 -4.10 5.46 13.26
CA VAL A 254 -4.21 5.20 14.71
C VAL A 254 -5.61 4.72 15.06
N GLU A 255 -6.64 5.36 14.52
CA GLU A 255 -8.04 4.96 14.74
C GLU A 255 -8.33 3.57 14.17
N ASP A 256 -7.77 3.25 13.01
CA ASP A 256 -7.89 1.92 12.43
C ASP A 256 -7.26 0.84 13.33
N ILE A 257 -6.09 1.14 13.93
CA ILE A 257 -5.42 0.24 14.89
C ILE A 257 -6.28 0.08 16.14
N HIS A 258 -6.72 1.18 16.76
CA HIS A 258 -7.57 1.15 17.94
C HIS A 258 -8.89 0.42 17.66
N GLY A 259 -9.52 0.67 16.52
CA GLY A 259 -10.73 -0.02 16.07
C GLY A 259 -10.54 -1.53 15.97
N LEU A 260 -9.42 -1.99 15.41
CA LEU A 260 -9.06 -3.41 15.41
C LEU A 260 -8.92 -3.96 16.83
N MET A 261 -8.22 -3.25 17.73
CA MET A 261 -8.04 -3.67 19.13
C MET A 261 -9.38 -3.84 19.84
N CYS A 262 -10.31 -2.90 19.66
CA CYS A 262 -11.66 -2.97 20.22
C CYS A 262 -12.47 -4.12 19.63
N MET A 263 -12.38 -4.36 18.31
CA MET A 263 -13.11 -5.43 17.65
C MET A 263 -12.76 -6.82 18.20
N VAL A 264 -11.47 -7.08 18.46
CA VAL A 264 -11.01 -8.39 18.95
C VAL A 264 -10.85 -8.46 20.46
N LYS A 265 -11.04 -7.35 21.17
CA LYS A 265 -10.84 -7.20 22.63
C LYS A 265 -9.48 -7.74 23.10
N LYS A 266 -8.44 -7.51 22.30
CA LYS A 266 -7.06 -7.93 22.58
C LYS A 266 -6.10 -6.78 22.33
N THR A 267 -5.18 -6.58 23.27
CA THR A 267 -4.09 -5.63 23.09
C THR A 267 -2.96 -6.24 22.25
N PRO A 268 -2.37 -5.49 21.31
CA PRO A 268 -1.21 -5.94 20.55
C PRO A 268 0.00 -6.20 21.46
N LYS A 269 1.02 -6.87 20.91
CA LYS A 269 2.28 -7.12 21.61
C LYS A 269 2.90 -5.80 22.09
N PRO A 270 3.55 -5.76 23.26
CA PRO A 270 4.18 -4.55 23.80
C PRO A 270 5.14 -3.86 22.80
N SER A 271 5.86 -4.61 21.97
CA SER A 271 6.74 -4.07 20.94
C SER A 271 6.01 -3.21 19.90
N LEU A 272 4.80 -3.61 19.48
CA LEU A 272 3.97 -2.82 18.57
C LEU A 272 3.38 -1.61 19.28
N MET A 273 2.97 -1.76 20.53
CA MET A 273 2.43 -0.65 21.32
C MET A 273 3.48 0.45 21.59
N VAL A 274 4.76 0.12 21.64
CA VAL A 274 5.84 1.12 21.67
C VAL A 274 5.80 1.99 20.41
N VAL A 275 5.68 1.38 19.23
CA VAL A 275 5.57 2.11 17.96
C VAL A 275 4.30 2.96 17.94
N TYR A 276 3.18 2.41 18.42
CA TYR A 276 1.91 3.12 18.52
C TYR A 276 2.04 4.42 19.31
N TYR A 277 2.54 4.35 20.55
CA TYR A 277 2.68 5.53 21.39
C TYR A 277 3.75 6.49 20.89
N ALA A 278 4.86 5.99 20.34
CA ALA A 278 5.89 6.84 19.73
C ALA A 278 5.34 7.65 18.54
N LYS A 279 4.47 7.06 17.71
CA LYS A 279 3.82 7.81 16.62
C LYS A 279 2.71 8.74 17.12
N LEU A 280 2.01 8.38 18.19
CA LEU A 280 1.06 9.29 18.83
C LEU A 280 1.71 10.55 19.41
N THR A 281 2.93 10.46 19.98
CA THR A 281 3.62 11.66 20.48
C THR A 281 3.93 12.63 19.33
N GLU A 282 4.39 12.15 18.18
CA GLU A 282 4.59 12.96 16.97
C GLU A 282 3.27 13.60 16.49
N ILE A 283 2.21 12.80 16.36
CA ILE A 283 0.90 13.27 15.85
C ILE A 283 0.30 14.35 16.75
N PHE A 284 0.27 14.13 18.06
CA PHE A 284 -0.32 15.10 18.99
C PHE A 284 0.49 16.37 19.14
N TRP A 285 1.81 16.31 18.93
CA TRP A 285 2.64 17.50 18.88
C TRP A 285 2.23 18.39 17.70
N ILE A 286 2.10 17.78 16.52
CA ILE A 286 1.80 18.48 15.27
C ILE A 286 0.36 18.99 15.24
N SER A 287 -0.58 18.29 15.90
CA SER A 287 -1.96 18.75 16.02
C SER A 287 -2.17 19.86 17.07
N GLY A 288 -1.11 20.30 17.75
CA GLY A 288 -1.19 21.28 18.85
C GLY A 288 -1.85 20.74 20.12
N SER A 289 -1.99 19.42 20.25
CA SER A 289 -2.71 18.74 21.33
C SER A 289 -1.75 18.37 22.46
N HIS A 290 -1.15 19.39 23.09
CA HIS A 290 -0.01 19.23 24.01
C HIS A 290 -0.31 18.35 25.24
N LEU A 291 -1.54 18.41 25.78
CA LEU A 291 -1.96 17.54 26.89
C LEU A 291 -1.88 16.05 26.50
N TYR A 292 -2.43 15.72 25.34
CA TYR A 292 -2.44 14.35 24.81
C TYR A 292 -1.03 13.90 24.39
N HIS A 293 -0.20 14.82 23.90
CA HIS A 293 1.21 14.58 23.66
C HIS A 293 1.95 14.15 24.95
N ALA A 294 1.78 14.89 26.04
CA ALA A 294 2.37 14.55 27.34
C ALA A 294 1.86 13.20 27.86
N TYR A 295 0.57 12.91 27.70
CA TYR A 295 -0.01 11.64 28.11
C TYR A 295 0.49 10.45 27.27
N ALA A 296 0.64 10.63 25.95
CA ALA A 296 1.24 9.61 25.08
C ALA A 296 2.70 9.30 25.47
N TRP A 297 3.49 10.32 25.83
CA TRP A 297 4.84 10.13 26.38
C TRP A 297 4.82 9.33 27.68
N LEU A 298 3.88 9.62 28.59
CA LEU A 298 3.75 8.88 29.85
C LEU A 298 3.43 7.39 29.62
N LYS A 299 2.53 7.09 28.67
CA LYS A 299 2.24 5.70 28.28
C LYS A 299 3.45 5.01 27.67
N LEU A 300 4.15 5.70 26.76
CA LEU A 300 5.38 5.19 26.14
C LEU A 300 6.46 4.88 27.17
N PHE A 301 6.69 5.80 28.12
CA PHE A 301 7.64 5.61 29.22
C PHE A 301 7.28 4.40 30.08
N SER A 302 6.01 4.32 30.50
CA SER A 302 5.52 3.22 31.34
C SER A 302 5.70 1.86 30.64
N LEU A 303 5.41 1.81 29.34
CA LEU A 303 5.55 0.61 28.53
C LEU A 303 7.02 0.20 28.37
N GLN A 304 7.90 1.15 28.02
CA GLN A 304 9.34 0.92 27.88
C GLN A 304 9.95 0.43 29.19
N LYS A 305 9.64 1.07 30.31
CA LYS A 305 10.14 0.69 31.64
C LYS A 305 9.72 -0.72 32.05
N ASN A 306 8.48 -1.13 31.74
CA ASN A 306 7.95 -2.42 32.19
C ASN A 306 8.34 -3.60 31.29
N PHE A 307 8.51 -3.37 29.98
CA PHE A 307 8.66 -4.46 29.00
C PHE A 307 10.02 -4.48 28.29
N ASN A 308 10.76 -3.37 28.24
CA ASN A 308 12.06 -3.33 27.57
C ASN A 308 13.21 -3.59 28.57
N LYS A 309 13.63 -4.84 28.67
CA LYS A 309 14.72 -5.27 29.56
C LYS A 309 16.12 -4.79 29.14
N ASN A 310 16.28 -4.36 27.89
CA ASN A 310 17.55 -3.91 27.33
C ASN A 310 17.69 -2.38 27.31
N LEU A 311 16.79 -1.67 28.00
CA LEU A 311 16.79 -0.22 28.01
C LEU A 311 17.99 0.29 28.83
N SER A 312 18.86 1.08 28.19
CA SER A 312 19.98 1.68 28.90
C SER A 312 19.50 2.75 29.88
N GLN A 313 20.28 3.01 30.94
CA GLN A 313 19.96 4.07 31.90
C GLN A 313 19.86 5.45 31.21
N LYS A 314 20.66 5.68 30.16
CA LYS A 314 20.65 6.90 29.36
C LYS A 314 19.36 7.05 28.57
N ASP A 315 18.88 5.98 27.94
CA ASP A 315 17.62 6.00 27.19
C ASP A 315 16.42 6.19 28.14
N LEU A 316 16.46 5.53 29.29
CA LEU A 316 15.43 5.72 30.33
C LEU A 316 15.39 7.17 30.82
N GLN A 317 16.55 7.78 31.08
CA GLN A 317 16.65 9.18 31.47
C GLN A 317 16.09 10.09 30.38
N MET A 318 16.43 9.85 29.11
CA MET A 318 15.95 10.65 27.99
C MET A 318 14.42 10.61 27.89
N ILE A 319 13.80 9.43 27.94
CA ILE A 319 12.35 9.30 27.89
C ILE A 319 11.69 9.96 29.12
N ALA A 320 12.27 9.79 30.31
CA ALA A 320 11.75 10.43 31.53
C ALA A 320 11.81 11.97 31.44
N SER A 321 12.91 12.52 30.96
CA SER A 321 13.06 13.96 30.72
C SER A 321 12.04 14.46 29.68
N SER A 322 11.83 13.71 28.59
CA SER A 322 10.80 14.04 27.59
C SER A 322 9.40 14.09 28.17
N VAL A 323 9.04 13.13 29.06
CA VAL A 323 7.73 13.14 29.74
C VAL A 323 7.57 14.39 30.60
N VAL A 324 8.57 14.72 31.42
CA VAL A 324 8.52 15.88 32.33
C VAL A 324 8.43 17.18 31.54
N LEU A 325 9.27 17.33 30.51
CA LEU A 325 9.26 18.53 29.65
C LEU A 325 7.94 18.67 28.89
N ALA A 326 7.41 17.58 28.34
CA ALA A 326 6.12 17.58 27.66
C ALA A 326 5.00 18.01 28.61
N ALA A 327 4.98 17.51 29.85
CA ALA A 327 3.98 17.86 30.86
C ALA A 327 4.08 19.32 31.31
N LEU A 328 5.30 19.83 31.53
CA LEU A 328 5.53 21.24 31.91
C LEU A 328 5.24 22.23 30.78
N SER A 329 5.31 21.77 29.53
CA SER A 329 5.02 22.59 28.34
C SER A 329 3.53 22.65 27.99
N VAL A 330 2.67 21.93 28.72
CA VAL A 330 1.21 22.02 28.52
C VAL A 330 0.73 23.39 29.01
N PRO A 331 0.07 24.21 28.17
CA PRO A 331 -0.49 25.48 28.60
C PRO A 331 -1.48 25.28 29.74
N PRO A 332 -1.39 26.04 30.85
CA PRO A 332 -2.26 25.85 32.01
C PRO A 332 -3.72 26.29 31.77
N TYR A 333 -3.97 27.07 30.72
CA TYR A 333 -5.29 27.56 30.34
C TYR A 333 -5.46 27.45 28.83
N ASP A 334 -6.46 26.72 28.36
CA ASP A 334 -6.88 26.79 26.95
C ASP A 334 -7.52 28.15 26.68
N HIS A 335 -7.12 28.80 25.60
CA HIS A 335 -7.64 30.11 25.18
C HIS A 335 -9.04 29.98 24.55
N THR A 336 -10.03 29.46 25.28
CA THR A 336 -11.43 29.36 24.82
C THR A 336 -12.29 30.54 25.28
N ARG A 337 -11.67 31.70 25.57
CA ARG A 337 -12.40 32.93 25.89
C ARG A 337 -13.10 33.45 24.63
N GLY A 338 -14.39 33.16 24.50
CA GLY A 338 -15.23 33.60 23.38
C GLY A 338 -15.70 32.50 22.44
N ALA A 339 -15.42 31.23 22.75
CA ALA A 339 -15.91 30.09 21.96
C ALA A 339 -17.45 29.96 22.06
N SER A 340 -18.09 29.70 20.92
CA SER A 340 -19.52 29.40 20.85
C SER A 340 -19.85 28.04 21.46
N HIS A 341 -21.12 27.82 21.82
CA HIS A 341 -21.58 26.52 22.33
C HIS A 341 -21.24 25.35 21.39
N LEU A 342 -21.39 25.56 20.07
CA LEU A 342 -21.10 24.55 19.06
C LEU A 342 -19.60 24.21 19.02
N GLU A 343 -18.72 25.21 19.19
CA GLU A 343 -17.27 24.99 19.28
C GLU A 343 -16.88 24.19 20.52
N LEU A 344 -17.51 24.47 21.66
CA LEU A 344 -17.30 23.73 22.90
C LEU A 344 -17.78 22.26 22.80
N GLU A 345 -18.91 22.02 22.14
CA GLU A 345 -19.39 20.65 21.89
C GLU A 345 -18.44 19.87 20.97
N ASN A 346 -18.00 20.49 19.87
CA ASN A 346 -17.03 19.89 18.95
C ASN A 346 -15.69 19.59 19.64
N GLU A 347 -15.23 20.49 20.50
CA GLU A 347 -14.00 20.30 21.29
C GLU A 347 -14.15 19.15 22.29
N LYS A 348 -15.29 19.05 22.97
CA LYS A 348 -15.59 17.94 23.87
C LYS A 348 -15.59 16.59 23.15
N GLU A 349 -16.24 16.50 21.99
CA GLU A 349 -16.25 15.27 21.18
C GLU A 349 -14.84 14.89 20.70
N ARG A 350 -14.07 15.89 20.22
CA ARG A 350 -12.67 15.72 19.83
C ARG A 350 -11.83 15.20 21.00
N ASN A 351 -12.01 15.76 22.19
CA ASN A 351 -11.27 15.38 23.39
C ASN A 351 -11.59 13.94 23.85
N ILE A 352 -12.86 13.54 23.79
CA ILE A 352 -13.27 12.15 24.08
C ILE A 352 -12.62 11.19 23.07
N ARG A 353 -12.67 11.54 21.78
CA ARG A 353 -12.07 10.73 20.72
C ARG A 353 -10.56 10.55 20.91
N MET A 354 -9.83 11.62 21.22
CA MET A 354 -8.39 11.54 21.52
C MET A 354 -8.09 10.72 22.78
N ALA A 355 -8.87 10.92 23.85
CA ALA A 355 -8.68 10.18 25.10
C ALA A 355 -8.87 8.67 24.90
N ASN A 356 -9.83 8.25 24.07
CA ASN A 356 -10.05 6.85 23.74
C ASN A 356 -8.87 6.23 22.99
N LEU A 357 -8.16 6.99 22.15
CA LEU A 357 -7.01 6.44 21.40
C LEU A 357 -5.79 6.16 22.28
N ILE A 358 -5.69 6.77 23.47
CA ILE A 358 -4.54 6.60 24.37
C ILE A 358 -4.81 5.58 25.49
N ASN A 359 -6.08 5.26 25.73
CA ASN A 359 -6.53 4.29 26.74
C ASN A 359 -6.86 2.95 26.10
#